data_AF-A0A7Y0UTF0-F1
#
_entry.id   AF-A0A7Y0UTF0-F1
#
_cell.length_a   1.000
_cell.length_b   1.000
_cell.length_c   1.000
_cell.angle_alpha   90.00
_cell.angle_beta   90.00
_cell.angle_gamma   90.00
#
_symmetry.space_group_name_H-M   'P 1'
#
loop_
_entity.id
_entity.type
_entity.pdbx_description
1 polymer ?
#
loop_
_entity_poly.entity_id
_entity_poly.type
_entity_poly.pdbx_seq_one_letter_code
_entity_poly.pdbx_strand_id
1 'polypeptide(L)'
;MKKKNKVVYALLSTLAVVALLGACTGGAGGGKNGAQATDNGDLSVEKVSDAGNTGGEAVNDRGAKSSGLETHSARPPQVKVRGQVYQDTGYVNSAVTCGTTSGKIVSSVDSWKTPEKDDESNFGVGFGYQHWDPGYLNVRKDDKWLLFQDIAMNSSTIPQGVANFSAKVVETDEDRLLVRASEIPEEYKWVFAQKSQTTPPDKNLIKPIALPIDNLDYSKDGKTVTTEGLKGKTVKVWFDGTVTKTEPEMSYPAQLGKVYKISVQ
;
A
#
# COMPACT_ATOMS: atom_id res chain seq x y z
N MET A 1 -45.32 -29.33 -25.11
CA MET A 1 -45.20 -30.34 -24.04
C MET A 1 -43.94 -30.05 -23.24
N LYS A 2 -44.07 -29.75 -21.94
CA LYS A 2 -42.97 -29.32 -21.04
C LYS A 2 -42.25 -30.54 -20.45
N LYS A 3 -40.95 -30.68 -20.67
CA LYS A 3 -40.10 -31.65 -19.93
C LYS A 3 -39.56 -30.97 -18.67
N LYS A 4 -39.95 -31.48 -17.50
CA LYS A 4 -39.46 -31.07 -16.19
C LYS A 4 -38.27 -31.96 -15.83
N ASN A 5 -37.07 -31.40 -15.74
CA ASN A 5 -35.91 -32.11 -15.18
C ASN A 5 -35.88 -31.86 -13.67
N LYS A 6 -36.13 -32.91 -12.88
CA LYS A 6 -35.91 -32.93 -11.43
C LYS A 6 -34.44 -33.26 -11.20
N VAL A 7 -33.68 -32.34 -10.60
CA VAL A 7 -32.35 -32.62 -10.05
C VAL A 7 -32.52 -32.91 -8.57
N VAL A 8 -32.09 -34.09 -8.15
CA VAL A 8 -32.13 -34.58 -6.77
C VAL A 8 -30.85 -34.13 -6.06
N TYR A 9 -30.98 -33.43 -4.94
CA TYR A 9 -29.87 -33.10 -4.06
C TYR A 9 -29.51 -34.31 -3.19
N ALA A 10 -28.29 -34.81 -3.33
CA ALA A 10 -27.71 -35.74 -2.37
C ALA A 10 -26.96 -34.94 -1.30
N LEU A 11 -27.50 -34.96 -0.07
CA LEU A 11 -26.80 -34.55 1.15
C LEU A 11 -25.65 -35.53 1.41
N LEU A 12 -24.41 -35.02 1.50
CA LEU A 12 -23.32 -35.75 2.16
C LEU A 12 -22.87 -34.97 3.40
N SER A 13 -23.07 -35.62 4.53
CA SER A 13 -22.79 -35.19 5.90
C SER A 13 -21.32 -35.39 6.29
N THR A 14 -20.79 -34.38 6.98
CA THR A 14 -19.81 -34.41 8.10
C THR A 14 -18.52 -35.19 7.95
N LEU A 15 -17.38 -34.48 8.13
CA LEU A 15 -16.37 -34.91 9.10
C LEU A 15 -15.73 -33.68 9.78
N ALA A 16 -15.84 -33.65 11.11
CA ALA A 16 -15.18 -32.69 11.97
C ALA A 16 -13.68 -32.98 12.03
N VAL A 17 -12.84 -31.94 11.94
CA VAL A 17 -11.42 -32.04 12.29
C VAL A 17 -11.18 -31.23 13.56
N VAL A 18 -10.69 -31.95 14.55
CA VAL A 18 -10.43 -31.55 15.93
C VAL A 18 -9.27 -30.55 15.98
N ALA A 19 -9.43 -29.53 16.83
CA ALA A 19 -8.43 -28.54 17.17
C ALA A 19 -7.29 -29.14 18.01
N LEU A 20 -6.05 -28.80 17.68
CA LEU A 20 -4.90 -28.88 18.58
C LEU A 20 -4.33 -27.48 18.75
N LEU A 21 -4.73 -26.82 19.84
CA LEU A 21 -4.10 -25.60 20.34
C LEU A 21 -2.82 -26.01 21.09
N GLY A 22 -1.66 -25.78 20.48
CA GLY A 22 -0.39 -25.80 21.17
C GLY A 22 -0.21 -24.50 21.96
N ALA A 23 -0.51 -24.53 23.25
CA ALA A 23 -0.16 -23.48 24.18
C ALA A 23 1.35 -23.56 24.50
N CYS A 24 2.13 -22.57 24.07
CA CYS A 24 3.47 -22.36 24.62
C CYS A 24 3.31 -21.68 25.99
N THR A 25 3.39 -22.49 27.05
CA THR A 25 3.47 -22.04 28.43
C THR A 25 4.78 -21.31 28.67
N GLY A 26 4.70 -20.05 29.11
CA GLY A 26 5.83 -19.28 29.61
C GLY A 26 6.35 -19.88 30.92
N GLY A 27 7.63 -20.23 30.93
CA GLY A 27 8.38 -20.55 32.14
C GLY A 27 8.97 -19.29 32.74
N ALA A 28 8.45 -18.91 33.91
CA ALA A 28 9.09 -17.96 34.79
C ALA A 28 10.38 -18.57 35.39
N GLY A 29 11.49 -17.85 35.29
CA GLY A 29 12.75 -18.15 35.96
C GLY A 29 13.47 -16.85 36.24
N GLY A 30 13.27 -16.30 37.43
CA GLY A 30 14.00 -15.13 37.92
C GLY A 30 15.40 -15.50 38.42
N GLY A 31 16.36 -14.61 38.18
CA GLY A 31 17.71 -14.67 38.74
C GLY A 31 18.47 -13.39 38.41
N LYS A 32 18.87 -12.65 39.45
CA LYS A 32 19.37 -11.28 39.44
C LYS A 32 20.87 -11.18 39.11
N ASN A 33 21.21 -10.06 38.46
CA ASN A 33 22.38 -9.18 38.60
C ASN A 33 23.81 -9.76 38.61
N GLY A 34 24.59 -9.35 37.61
CA GLY A 34 26.04 -9.21 37.66
C GLY A 34 26.49 -8.16 36.65
N ALA A 35 26.92 -7.00 37.13
CA ALA A 35 27.48 -5.92 36.32
C ALA A 35 28.90 -6.27 35.87
N GLN A 36 29.27 -5.96 34.62
CA GLN A 36 30.60 -5.44 34.32
C GLN A 36 30.61 -4.73 32.95
N ALA A 37 31.15 -3.51 32.97
CA ALA A 37 31.38 -2.63 31.84
C ALA A 37 32.65 -3.02 31.04
N THR A 38 32.96 -2.16 30.05
CA THR A 38 34.08 -2.15 29.09
C THR A 38 33.70 -2.84 27.76
N ASP A 39 33.98 -2.30 26.58
CA ASP A 39 34.97 -1.32 26.17
C ASP A 39 34.55 -0.69 24.82
N ASN A 40 34.73 0.62 24.67
CA ASN A 40 34.58 1.34 23.40
C ASN A 40 35.99 1.61 22.88
N GLY A 41 36.45 0.78 21.93
CA GLY A 41 37.72 0.96 21.22
C GLY A 41 37.56 1.76 19.94
N ASP A 42 37.58 3.09 20.09
CA ASP A 42 37.94 4.07 19.06
C ASP A 42 39.38 3.80 18.59
N LEU A 43 39.63 3.74 17.27
CA LEU A 43 40.98 3.66 16.72
C LEU A 43 41.21 4.80 15.73
N SER A 44 41.96 5.74 16.27
CA SER A 44 42.44 7.02 15.78
C SER A 44 43.42 6.93 14.60
N VAL A 45 43.24 7.93 13.74
CA VAL A 45 44.23 8.71 12.98
C VAL A 45 45.69 8.57 13.48
N GLU A 46 46.59 8.17 12.58
CA GLU A 46 48.03 8.44 12.70
C GLU A 46 48.43 9.63 11.82
N LYS A 47 49.09 10.61 12.45
CA LYS A 47 49.79 11.73 11.83
C LYS A 47 51.26 11.58 12.22
N VAL A 48 52.15 11.51 11.23
CA VAL A 48 53.60 11.68 11.42
C VAL A 48 54.09 12.82 10.54
N SER A 49 54.75 13.79 11.17
CA SER A 49 55.57 14.90 10.63
C SER A 49 57.06 14.49 10.74
N ASP A 50 58.09 15.00 10.06
CA ASP A 50 58.36 16.25 9.34
C ASP A 50 59.70 16.14 8.53
N ALA A 51 59.84 17.01 7.53
CA ALA A 51 61.03 17.71 7.01
C ALA A 51 62.14 17.02 6.16
N GLY A 52 62.41 17.59 4.96
CA GLY A 52 63.73 17.52 4.29
C GLY A 52 63.76 17.71 2.76
N ASN A 53 63.86 18.96 2.31
CA ASN A 53 64.01 19.53 0.95
C ASN A 53 65.10 18.94 0.00
N THR A 54 64.81 18.78 -1.32
CA THR A 54 65.44 19.47 -2.50
C THR A 54 65.17 18.79 -3.86
N GLY A 55 64.61 19.55 -4.82
CA GLY A 55 65.00 19.63 -6.24
C GLY A 55 64.71 18.49 -7.23
N GLY A 56 63.97 18.80 -8.31
CA GLY A 56 64.08 18.12 -9.61
C GLY A 56 62.75 17.80 -10.32
N GLU A 57 62.48 18.50 -11.42
CA GLU A 57 61.41 18.23 -12.40
C GLU A 57 61.38 16.78 -12.91
N ALA A 58 60.18 16.18 -12.99
CA ALA A 58 59.77 15.34 -14.11
C ALA A 58 58.26 15.04 -14.03
N VAL A 59 57.53 15.51 -15.04
CA VAL A 59 56.12 15.27 -15.34
C VAL A 59 55.85 13.77 -15.47
N ASN A 60 54.78 13.26 -14.86
CA ASN A 60 54.11 12.03 -15.29
C ASN A 60 52.62 12.09 -14.95
N ASP A 61 51.86 12.62 -15.90
CA ASP A 61 50.41 12.47 -16.04
C ASP A 61 50.07 10.99 -16.16
N ARG A 62 49.57 10.39 -15.08
CA ARG A 62 48.89 9.09 -15.10
C ARG A 62 47.48 9.31 -14.60
N GLY A 63 46.57 9.39 -15.57
CA GLY A 63 45.15 9.57 -15.40
C GLY A 63 44.59 8.75 -14.24
N ALA A 64 44.14 9.46 -13.22
CA ALA A 64 43.17 8.96 -12.27
C ALA A 64 41.89 8.68 -13.07
N LYS A 65 41.66 7.40 -13.37
CA LYS A 65 40.38 6.90 -13.88
C LYS A 65 39.36 7.14 -12.77
N SER A 66 38.70 8.29 -12.81
CA SER A 66 37.52 8.54 -12.00
C SER A 66 36.51 7.46 -12.37
N SER A 67 36.30 6.50 -11.47
CA SER A 67 35.15 5.64 -11.53
C SER A 67 33.94 6.55 -11.34
N GLY A 68 33.39 7.02 -12.47
CA GLY A 68 32.13 7.75 -12.51
C GLY A 68 31.11 6.91 -11.78
N LEU A 69 30.67 7.40 -10.61
CA LEU A 69 29.51 6.85 -9.95
C LEU A 69 28.32 7.23 -10.84
N GLU A 70 27.95 6.32 -11.74
CA GLU A 70 26.75 6.42 -12.56
C GLU A 70 25.55 6.55 -11.61
N THR A 71 25.02 7.77 -11.46
CA THR A 71 23.82 8.02 -10.67
C THR A 71 22.63 7.58 -11.50
N HIS A 72 22.24 6.31 -11.39
CA HIS A 72 21.02 5.81 -12.02
C HIS A 72 19.79 6.22 -11.21
N SER A 73 18.83 6.88 -11.84
CA SER A 73 17.52 7.14 -11.24
C SER A 73 16.76 5.81 -11.05
N ALA A 74 16.24 5.59 -9.85
CA ALA A 74 15.44 4.40 -9.54
C ALA A 74 14.19 4.32 -10.43
N ARG A 75 13.86 3.12 -10.90
CA ARG A 75 12.60 2.85 -11.61
C ARG A 75 11.46 2.72 -10.60
N PRO A 76 10.19 2.90 -11.04
CA PRO A 76 9.06 2.45 -10.25
C PRO A 76 9.23 0.98 -9.83
N PRO A 77 8.68 0.57 -8.67
CA PRO A 77 8.76 -0.82 -8.24
C PRO A 77 8.17 -1.77 -9.29
N GLN A 78 8.90 -2.83 -9.62
CA GLN A 78 8.56 -3.84 -10.62
C GLN A 78 8.86 -5.24 -10.09
N VAL A 79 8.04 -6.19 -10.49
CA VAL A 79 8.22 -7.62 -10.22
C VAL A 79 7.87 -8.42 -11.47
N LYS A 80 8.63 -9.47 -11.75
CA LYS A 80 8.31 -10.41 -12.83
C LYS A 80 7.73 -11.70 -12.26
N VAL A 81 6.57 -12.10 -12.74
CA VAL A 81 5.86 -13.31 -12.33
C VAL A 81 5.29 -14.00 -13.57
N ARG A 82 5.60 -15.28 -13.76
CA ARG A 82 5.11 -16.11 -14.89
C ARG A 82 5.31 -15.43 -16.25
N GLY A 83 6.52 -14.93 -16.48
CA GLY A 83 6.94 -14.28 -17.73
C GLY A 83 6.44 -12.85 -17.91
N GLN A 84 5.55 -12.33 -17.07
CA GLN A 84 5.00 -10.98 -17.16
C GLN A 84 5.67 -10.03 -16.16
N VAL A 85 5.96 -8.81 -16.60
CA VAL A 85 6.51 -7.75 -15.73
C VAL A 85 5.36 -6.86 -15.28
N TYR A 86 5.15 -6.81 -13.97
CA TYR A 86 4.15 -5.96 -13.34
C TYR A 86 4.86 -4.77 -12.68
N GLN A 87 4.25 -3.60 -12.78
CA GLN A 87 4.73 -2.35 -12.18
C GLN A 87 3.72 -1.83 -11.15
N ASP A 88 4.21 -1.31 -10.03
CA ASP A 88 3.39 -0.68 -9.00
C ASP A 88 2.56 0.46 -9.59
N THR A 89 1.27 0.45 -9.28
CA THR A 89 0.32 1.48 -9.71
C THR A 89 0.23 2.63 -8.70
N GLY A 90 0.76 2.44 -7.48
CA GLY A 90 0.63 3.35 -6.35
C GLY A 90 -0.71 3.24 -5.60
N TYR A 91 -1.59 2.31 -6.00
CA TYR A 91 -2.88 2.06 -5.38
C TYR A 91 -2.88 0.82 -4.47
N VAL A 92 -3.75 0.84 -3.46
CA VAL A 92 -4.02 -0.31 -2.59
C VAL A 92 -5.26 -1.05 -3.09
N ASN A 93 -5.16 -2.37 -3.20
CA ASN A 93 -6.30 -3.25 -3.37
C ASN A 93 -7.04 -3.43 -2.04
N SER A 94 -8.21 -2.85 -1.95
CA SER A 94 -9.13 -2.97 -0.81
C SER A 94 -10.32 -3.89 -1.12
N ALA A 95 -10.30 -4.60 -2.25
CA ALA A 95 -11.28 -5.65 -2.55
C ALA A 95 -10.80 -7.04 -2.09
N VAL A 96 -9.51 -7.17 -1.77
CA VAL A 96 -8.92 -8.41 -1.25
C VAL A 96 -9.35 -8.63 0.19
N THR A 97 -10.10 -9.69 0.42
CA THR A 97 -10.54 -10.12 1.77
C THR A 97 -9.83 -11.38 2.26
N CYS A 98 -9.18 -12.15 1.37
CA CYS A 98 -8.39 -13.33 1.74
C CYS A 98 -6.89 -13.00 1.78
N GLY A 99 -6.21 -13.43 2.84
CA GLY A 99 -4.79 -13.13 3.08
C GLY A 99 -3.80 -14.11 2.45
N THR A 100 -4.28 -15.10 1.69
CA THR A 100 -3.46 -16.22 1.20
C THR A 100 -2.67 -15.82 -0.03
N THR A 101 -1.34 -15.82 0.08
CA THR A 101 -0.43 -15.53 -1.02
C THR A 101 -0.38 -16.70 -2.02
N SER A 102 -0.36 -16.41 -3.32
CA SER A 102 -0.12 -17.40 -4.38
C SER A 102 1.36 -17.73 -4.58
N GLY A 103 2.25 -16.82 -4.20
CA GLY A 103 3.70 -16.99 -4.31
C GLY A 103 4.46 -15.94 -3.51
N LYS A 104 5.78 -15.93 -3.64
CA LYS A 104 6.69 -15.05 -2.89
C LYS A 104 7.83 -14.58 -3.78
N ILE A 105 8.23 -13.32 -3.63
CA ILE A 105 9.42 -12.76 -4.28
C ILE A 105 10.67 -13.28 -3.57
N VAL A 106 11.56 -13.93 -4.32
CA VAL A 106 12.73 -14.65 -3.77
C VAL A 106 14.07 -14.07 -4.19
N SER A 107 14.12 -13.26 -5.25
CA SER A 107 15.32 -12.55 -5.67
C SER A 107 15.05 -11.07 -5.96
N SER A 108 16.11 -10.27 -6.00
CA SER A 108 16.02 -8.85 -6.34
C SER A 108 17.20 -8.42 -7.21
N VAL A 109 16.92 -7.51 -8.14
CA VAL A 109 17.91 -6.71 -8.86
C VAL A 109 18.00 -5.31 -8.28
N ASP A 110 18.94 -4.50 -8.80
CA ASP A 110 19.05 -3.08 -8.45
C ASP A 110 17.77 -2.30 -8.84
N SER A 111 17.47 -1.23 -8.10
CA SER A 111 16.22 -0.47 -8.24
C SER A 111 16.00 0.21 -9.59
N TRP A 112 17.05 0.41 -10.39
CA TRP A 112 16.98 0.97 -11.74
C TRP A 112 16.88 -0.10 -12.84
N LYS A 113 16.96 -1.39 -12.49
CA LYS A 113 16.86 -2.52 -13.43
C LYS A 113 15.42 -3.02 -13.51
N THR A 114 15.09 -3.60 -14.67
CA THR A 114 13.87 -4.39 -14.84
C THR A 114 14.17 -5.83 -14.40
N PRO A 115 13.31 -6.49 -13.61
CA PRO A 115 13.47 -7.90 -13.27
C PRO A 115 13.42 -8.80 -14.51
N GLU A 116 14.31 -9.78 -14.59
CA GLU A 116 14.47 -10.65 -15.77
C GLU A 116 13.99 -12.09 -15.52
N LYS A 117 14.00 -12.53 -14.26
CA LYS A 117 13.56 -13.86 -13.83
C LYS A 117 12.20 -13.80 -13.15
N ASP A 118 11.46 -14.91 -13.18
CA ASP A 118 10.24 -15.02 -12.37
C ASP A 118 10.59 -14.98 -10.88
N ASP A 119 9.70 -14.40 -10.09
CA ASP A 119 9.84 -14.16 -8.64
C ASP A 119 11.00 -13.24 -8.25
N GLU A 120 11.43 -12.40 -9.21
CA GLU A 120 12.43 -11.36 -9.04
C GLU A 120 11.79 -9.98 -9.04
N SER A 121 12.25 -9.09 -8.16
CA SER A 121 11.82 -7.69 -8.13
C SER A 121 12.98 -6.71 -8.21
N ASN A 122 12.68 -5.42 -8.34
CA ASN A 122 13.68 -4.34 -8.18
C ASN A 122 13.52 -3.59 -6.84
N PHE A 123 12.75 -4.15 -5.90
CA PHE A 123 12.39 -3.50 -4.63
C PHE A 123 12.62 -4.39 -3.40
N GLY A 124 13.31 -5.51 -3.56
CA GLY A 124 13.69 -6.43 -2.48
C GLY A 124 12.99 -7.79 -2.54
N VAL A 125 13.19 -8.58 -1.49
CA VAL A 125 12.72 -9.97 -1.38
C VAL A 125 11.79 -10.12 -0.19
N GLY A 126 11.08 -11.25 -0.09
CA GLY A 126 10.30 -11.59 1.09
C GLY A 126 8.80 -11.31 0.96
N PHE A 127 8.39 -10.50 -0.02
CA PHE A 127 7.00 -10.11 -0.21
C PHE A 127 6.19 -11.22 -0.85
N GLY A 128 5.04 -11.53 -0.26
CA GLY A 128 4.06 -12.42 -0.87
C GLY A 128 3.26 -11.71 -1.96
N TYR A 129 2.87 -12.42 -3.00
CA TYR A 129 2.01 -11.90 -4.06
C TYR A 129 0.82 -12.82 -4.33
N GLN A 130 -0.21 -12.28 -4.98
CA GLN A 130 -1.34 -13.04 -5.51
C GLN A 130 -1.80 -12.46 -6.85
N HIS A 131 -2.27 -13.32 -7.74
CA HIS A 131 -2.96 -12.86 -8.94
C HIS A 131 -4.34 -12.32 -8.56
N TRP A 132 -4.77 -11.24 -9.22
CA TRP A 132 -6.06 -10.61 -8.96
C TRP A 132 -6.98 -10.75 -10.17
N ASP A 133 -6.94 -9.76 -11.07
CA ASP A 133 -7.64 -9.74 -12.34
C ASP A 133 -6.63 -9.94 -13.48
N PRO A 134 -7.08 -10.26 -14.71
CA PRO A 134 -6.19 -10.30 -15.87
C PRO A 134 -5.31 -9.05 -15.97
N GLY A 135 -4.00 -9.26 -15.92
CA GLY A 135 -2.98 -8.20 -15.97
C GLY A 135 -2.76 -7.42 -14.67
N TYR A 136 -3.36 -7.85 -13.54
CA TYR A 136 -3.09 -7.28 -12.22
C TYR A 136 -2.51 -8.32 -11.25
N LEU A 137 -1.58 -7.85 -10.44
CA LEU A 137 -0.93 -8.61 -9.37
C LEU A 137 -1.03 -7.81 -8.07
N ASN A 138 -1.39 -8.45 -6.97
CA ASN A 138 -1.31 -7.82 -5.66
C ASN A 138 0.00 -8.24 -4.98
N VAL A 139 0.76 -7.30 -4.44
CA VAL A 139 1.96 -7.55 -3.63
C VAL A 139 1.68 -7.10 -2.19
N ARG A 140 1.90 -7.99 -1.22
CA ARG A 140 1.68 -7.68 0.19
C ARG A 140 2.89 -6.95 0.78
N LYS A 141 2.67 -5.72 1.25
CA LYS A 141 3.68 -4.88 1.91
C LYS A 141 3.00 -4.05 3.00
N ASP A 142 3.61 -3.96 4.19
CA ASP A 142 3.12 -3.15 5.32
C ASP A 142 1.64 -3.42 5.65
N ASP A 143 1.25 -4.70 5.66
CA ASP A 143 -0.13 -5.18 5.84
C ASP A 143 -1.18 -4.66 4.85
N LYS A 144 -0.72 -4.09 3.72
CA LYS A 144 -1.56 -3.70 2.58
C LYS A 144 -1.26 -4.56 1.36
N TRP A 145 -2.28 -4.74 0.52
CA TRP A 145 -2.14 -5.33 -0.80
C TRP A 145 -1.96 -4.22 -1.83
N LEU A 146 -0.74 -4.03 -2.33
CA LEU A 146 -0.45 -3.03 -3.35
C LEU A 146 -0.79 -3.59 -4.73
N LEU A 147 -1.46 -2.78 -5.56
CA LEU A 147 -1.81 -3.13 -6.94
C LEU A 147 -0.64 -2.88 -7.87
N PHE A 148 -0.22 -3.93 -8.56
CA PHE A 148 0.70 -3.87 -9.67
C PHE A 148 -0.06 -4.20 -10.96
N GLN A 149 0.29 -3.53 -12.04
CA GLN A 149 -0.31 -3.70 -13.36
C GLN A 149 0.76 -4.21 -14.34
N ASP A 150 0.38 -5.15 -15.21
CA ASP A 150 1.22 -5.59 -16.32
C ASP A 150 1.51 -4.37 -17.22
N ILE A 151 2.81 -4.12 -17.43
CA ILE A 151 3.27 -3.00 -18.25
C ILE A 151 2.75 -3.07 -19.69
N ALA A 152 2.40 -4.25 -20.19
CA ALA A 152 1.82 -4.41 -21.53
C ALA A 152 0.40 -3.84 -21.65
N MET A 153 -0.34 -3.70 -20.53
CA MET A 153 -1.73 -3.21 -20.56
C MET A 153 -1.84 -1.72 -20.90
N ASN A 154 -0.82 -0.91 -20.59
CA ASN A 154 -0.79 0.53 -20.85
C ASN A 154 -2.06 1.29 -20.39
N SER A 155 -2.70 0.87 -19.30
CA SER A 155 -3.86 1.57 -18.72
C SER A 155 -3.44 2.65 -17.73
N SER A 156 -4.18 3.76 -17.70
CA SER A 156 -4.06 4.85 -16.72
C SER A 156 -5.31 5.00 -15.84
N THR A 157 -6.27 4.09 -15.96
CA THR A 157 -7.50 4.13 -15.15
C THR A 157 -7.24 3.62 -13.73
N ILE A 158 -7.98 4.16 -12.76
CA ILE A 158 -7.92 3.64 -11.39
C ILE A 158 -8.42 2.18 -11.40
N PRO A 159 -7.63 1.19 -10.94
CA PRO A 159 -8.03 -0.21 -10.99
C PRO A 159 -9.28 -0.51 -10.15
N GLN A 160 -10.03 -1.55 -10.54
CA GLN A 160 -11.29 -1.91 -9.88
C GLN A 160 -11.15 -2.21 -8.38
N GLY A 161 -10.01 -2.77 -7.95
CA GLY A 161 -9.75 -3.14 -6.55
C GLY A 161 -9.52 -1.96 -5.59
N VAL A 162 -9.51 -0.71 -6.08
CA VAL A 162 -9.32 0.47 -5.23
C VAL A 162 -10.64 0.85 -4.55
N ALA A 163 -10.61 0.97 -3.21
CA ALA A 163 -11.79 1.34 -2.44
C ALA A 163 -12.37 2.67 -2.92
N ASN A 164 -13.69 2.69 -3.10
CA ASN A 164 -14.40 3.89 -3.49
C ASN A 164 -15.81 3.95 -2.91
N PHE A 165 -16.36 5.15 -2.82
CA PHE A 165 -17.74 5.40 -2.39
C PHE A 165 -18.24 6.71 -3.00
N SER A 166 -19.56 6.86 -3.08
CA SER A 166 -20.21 8.13 -3.41
C SER A 166 -20.68 8.81 -2.14
N ALA A 167 -20.57 10.14 -2.08
CA ALA A 167 -20.93 10.91 -0.91
C ALA A 167 -21.56 12.25 -1.27
N LYS A 168 -22.47 12.73 -0.42
CA LYS A 168 -23.04 14.07 -0.52
C LYS A 168 -22.21 15.04 0.31
N VAL A 169 -21.80 16.15 -0.29
CA VAL A 169 -21.14 17.26 0.41
C VAL A 169 -22.17 17.94 1.32
N VAL A 170 -21.92 17.93 2.63
CA VAL A 170 -22.81 18.56 3.61
C VAL A 170 -22.30 19.93 4.03
N GLU A 171 -20.98 20.11 4.09
CA GLU A 171 -20.32 21.39 4.40
C GLU A 171 -19.03 21.53 3.58
N THR A 172 -18.60 22.77 3.41
CA THR A 172 -17.42 23.16 2.64
C THR A 172 -16.64 24.19 3.46
N ASP A 173 -15.34 24.00 3.55
CA ASP A 173 -14.35 24.94 4.06
C ASP A 173 -13.39 25.35 2.93
N GLU A 174 -12.45 26.25 3.17
CA GLU A 174 -11.48 26.69 2.15
C GLU A 174 -10.67 25.52 1.55
N ASP A 175 -10.24 24.56 2.37
CA ASP A 175 -9.33 23.46 1.99
C ASP A 175 -9.94 22.06 2.19
N ARG A 176 -11.22 21.98 2.55
CA ARG A 176 -11.84 20.74 3.01
C ARG A 176 -13.30 20.61 2.62
N LEU A 177 -13.70 19.39 2.28
CA LEU A 177 -15.10 18.98 2.19
C LEU A 177 -15.47 18.14 3.40
N LEU A 178 -16.67 18.37 3.93
CA LEU A 178 -17.30 17.46 4.86
C LEU A 178 -18.41 16.72 4.13
N VAL A 179 -18.36 15.39 4.10
CA VAL A 179 -19.26 14.58 3.29
C VAL A 179 -19.97 13.50 4.11
N ARG A 180 -21.17 13.12 3.67
CA ARG A 180 -21.86 11.91 4.15
C ARG A 180 -21.91 10.88 3.05
N ALA A 181 -21.45 9.67 3.33
CA ALA A 181 -21.53 8.55 2.40
C ALA A 181 -23.00 8.32 2.00
N SER A 182 -23.27 8.31 0.70
CA SER A 182 -24.60 8.08 0.13
C SER A 182 -24.71 6.68 -0.46
N GLU A 183 -23.61 6.17 -1.02
CA GLU A 183 -23.52 4.85 -1.65
C GLU A 183 -22.13 4.26 -1.41
N ILE A 184 -22.09 2.99 -0.99
CA ILE A 184 -20.86 2.22 -0.77
C ILE A 184 -21.03 0.91 -1.54
N PRO A 185 -20.15 0.59 -2.51
CA PRO A 185 -20.16 -0.69 -3.21
C PRO A 185 -20.05 -1.87 -2.23
N GLU A 186 -20.70 -2.99 -2.55
CA GLU A 186 -20.83 -4.16 -1.65
C GLU A 186 -19.45 -4.66 -1.18
N GLU A 187 -18.52 -4.75 -2.12
CA GLU A 187 -17.14 -5.18 -1.93
C GLU A 187 -16.33 -4.29 -0.98
N TYR A 188 -16.79 -3.05 -0.72
CA TYR A 188 -16.14 -2.11 0.18
C TYR A 188 -16.93 -1.83 1.45
N LYS A 189 -18.10 -2.45 1.64
CA LYS A 189 -18.86 -2.29 2.89
C LYS A 189 -18.03 -2.68 4.11
N TRP A 190 -17.22 -3.73 4.01
CA TRP A 190 -16.36 -4.17 5.12
C TRP A 190 -15.37 -3.09 5.59
N VAL A 191 -14.90 -2.21 4.69
CA VAL A 191 -14.02 -1.08 5.01
C VAL A 191 -14.69 -0.13 6.01
N PHE A 192 -15.99 0.08 5.86
CA PHE A 192 -16.80 0.90 6.77
C PHE A 192 -17.43 0.09 7.92
N ALA A 193 -17.57 -1.23 7.75
CA ALA A 193 -18.20 -2.13 8.71
C ALA A 193 -17.27 -2.58 9.83
N GLN A 194 -15.94 -2.54 9.65
CA GLN A 194 -14.97 -2.97 10.67
C GLN A 194 -15.20 -2.33 12.05
N LYS A 195 -15.97 -1.23 12.14
CA LYS A 195 -16.31 -0.56 13.40
C LYS A 195 -17.80 -0.15 13.54
N SER A 196 -18.63 -0.38 12.51
CA SER A 196 -20.09 -0.34 12.65
C SER A 196 -20.53 -1.72 13.14
N GLN A 197 -21.10 -1.83 14.34
CA GLN A 197 -21.50 -3.12 14.94
C GLN A 197 -22.62 -3.86 14.15
N THR A 198 -23.00 -3.37 12.96
CA THR A 198 -23.97 -3.96 12.05
C THR A 198 -23.31 -4.36 10.74
N THR A 199 -23.60 -5.56 10.24
CA THR A 199 -23.28 -6.00 8.88
C THR A 199 -24.59 -6.26 8.12
N PRO A 200 -24.86 -5.59 6.98
CA PRO A 200 -24.06 -4.52 6.38
C PRO A 200 -24.03 -3.24 7.24
N PRO A 201 -23.03 -2.36 7.05
CA PRO A 201 -22.92 -1.12 7.82
C PRO A 201 -24.13 -0.23 7.54
N ASP A 202 -24.78 0.27 8.59
CA ASP A 202 -25.80 1.30 8.42
C ASP A 202 -25.11 2.61 8.06
N LYS A 203 -25.34 3.09 6.83
CA LYS A 203 -24.78 4.36 6.33
C LYS A 203 -25.15 5.55 7.21
N ASN A 204 -26.25 5.48 7.97
CA ASN A 204 -26.66 6.54 8.90
C ASN A 204 -25.79 6.55 10.17
N LEU A 205 -25.11 5.45 10.48
CA LEU A 205 -24.17 5.35 11.60
C LEU A 205 -22.73 5.73 11.20
N ILE A 206 -22.45 5.85 9.89
CA ILE A 206 -21.16 6.33 9.41
C ILE A 206 -21.07 7.83 9.71
N LYS A 207 -20.14 8.19 10.60
CA LYS A 207 -19.83 9.60 10.86
C LYS A 207 -19.47 10.29 9.53
N PRO A 208 -19.88 11.56 9.35
CA PRO A 208 -19.38 12.38 8.26
C PRO A 208 -17.85 12.35 8.19
N ILE A 209 -17.35 12.41 6.96
CA ILE A 209 -15.95 12.20 6.62
C ILE A 209 -15.37 13.53 6.16
N ALA A 210 -14.24 13.93 6.74
CA ALA A 210 -13.45 15.05 6.24
C ALA A 210 -12.59 14.61 5.06
N LEU A 211 -12.64 15.36 3.96
CA LEU A 211 -11.83 15.15 2.78
C LEU A 211 -10.99 16.40 2.48
N PRO A 212 -9.65 16.30 2.41
CA PRO A 212 -8.82 17.38 1.87
C PRO A 212 -9.08 17.56 0.38
N ILE A 213 -8.91 18.77 -0.13
CA ILE A 213 -9.17 19.07 -1.55
C ILE A 213 -7.96 18.84 -2.47
N ASP A 214 -6.81 18.43 -1.95
CA ASP A 214 -5.58 18.24 -2.74
C ASP A 214 -5.77 17.30 -3.95
N ASN A 215 -6.68 16.33 -3.83
CA ASN A 215 -7.01 15.37 -4.88
C ASN A 215 -8.40 15.60 -5.50
N LEU A 216 -8.96 16.80 -5.35
CA LEU A 216 -10.25 17.20 -5.90
C LEU A 216 -10.11 17.61 -7.37
N ASP A 217 -10.75 16.83 -8.23
CA ASP A 217 -10.90 17.09 -9.66
C ASP A 217 -12.08 18.06 -9.89
N TYR A 218 -11.91 19.29 -9.45
CA TYR A 218 -12.88 20.38 -9.63
C TYR A 218 -12.20 21.74 -9.61
N SER A 219 -12.47 22.55 -10.63
CA SER A 219 -12.15 23.98 -10.66
C SER A 219 -13.27 24.73 -11.37
N LYS A 220 -13.57 25.95 -10.92
CA LYS A 220 -14.56 26.81 -11.60
C LYS A 220 -13.96 27.55 -12.79
N ASP A 221 -12.68 27.88 -12.70
CA ASP A 221 -11.90 28.67 -13.65
C ASP A 221 -10.97 27.81 -14.53
N GLY A 222 -10.98 26.48 -14.34
CA GLY A 222 -10.08 25.55 -15.02
C GLY A 222 -8.65 25.52 -14.46
N LYS A 223 -8.35 26.25 -13.37
CA LYS A 223 -6.99 26.46 -12.86
C LYS A 223 -6.85 26.26 -11.37
N THR A 224 -7.82 26.74 -10.59
CA THR A 224 -7.75 26.78 -9.13
C THR A 224 -8.75 25.79 -8.56
N VAL A 225 -8.24 24.83 -7.79
CA VAL A 225 -9.09 23.91 -7.03
C VAL A 225 -9.84 24.71 -5.96
N THR A 226 -11.16 24.49 -5.84
CA THR A 226 -12.01 25.23 -4.91
C THR A 226 -13.17 24.37 -4.40
N THR A 227 -13.68 24.67 -3.21
CA THR A 227 -14.89 24.04 -2.66
C THR A 227 -16.17 24.81 -2.97
N GLU A 228 -16.05 26.00 -3.55
CA GLU A 228 -17.16 26.93 -3.73
C GLU A 228 -18.27 26.29 -4.60
N GLY A 229 -19.51 26.31 -4.12
CA GLY A 229 -20.65 25.73 -4.85
C GLY A 229 -20.76 24.20 -4.79
N LEU A 230 -19.88 23.52 -4.04
CA LEU A 230 -19.95 22.05 -3.88
C LEU A 230 -20.92 21.59 -2.81
N LYS A 231 -21.36 22.47 -1.89
CA LYS A 231 -22.36 22.10 -0.87
C LYS A 231 -23.63 21.53 -1.51
N GLY A 232 -24.01 20.33 -1.08
CA GLY A 232 -25.17 19.60 -1.60
C GLY A 232 -24.90 18.76 -2.85
N LYS A 233 -23.74 18.88 -3.50
CA LYS A 233 -23.33 18.05 -4.64
C LYS A 233 -22.92 16.65 -4.20
N THR A 234 -22.89 15.74 -5.15
CA THR A 234 -22.36 14.39 -4.96
C THR A 234 -20.92 14.35 -5.46
N VAL A 235 -20.06 13.66 -4.71
CA VAL A 235 -18.68 13.36 -5.11
C VAL A 235 -18.46 11.86 -5.06
N LYS A 236 -17.61 11.36 -5.97
CA LYS A 236 -17.05 10.02 -5.89
C LYS A 236 -15.61 10.09 -5.40
N VAL A 237 -15.28 9.24 -4.42
CA VAL A 237 -14.00 9.26 -3.71
C VAL A 237 -13.31 7.92 -3.90
N TRP A 238 -12.03 7.94 -4.25
CA TRP A 238 -11.14 6.76 -4.28
C TRP A 238 -10.05 6.93 -3.23
N PHE A 239 -9.80 5.89 -2.44
CA PHE A 239 -8.86 5.93 -1.32
C PHE A 239 -8.26 4.56 -1.03
N ASP A 240 -7.32 4.51 -0.09
CA ASP A 240 -6.53 3.30 0.24
C ASP A 240 -7.23 2.24 1.10
N GLY A 241 -8.53 2.38 1.33
CA GLY A 241 -9.31 1.47 2.17
C GLY A 241 -9.15 1.68 3.68
N THR A 242 -8.43 2.70 4.14
CA THR A 242 -8.29 3.00 5.57
C THR A 242 -9.31 4.03 6.02
N VAL A 243 -10.04 3.76 7.11
CA VAL A 243 -10.93 4.71 7.79
C VAL A 243 -10.63 4.74 9.29
N THR A 244 -10.50 5.94 9.85
CA THR A 244 -10.17 6.18 11.27
C THR A 244 -11.13 7.18 11.91
N LYS A 245 -11.07 7.29 13.26
CA LYS A 245 -11.96 8.13 14.09
C LYS A 245 -13.45 7.79 13.94
N THR A 246 -13.75 6.50 13.75
CA THR A 246 -15.11 6.00 13.56
C THR A 246 -15.79 5.60 14.86
N GLU A 247 -15.04 5.40 15.94
CA GLU A 247 -15.53 4.99 17.25
C GLU A 247 -16.42 6.07 17.87
N PRO A 248 -17.57 5.75 18.49
CA PRO A 248 -18.52 6.74 19.01
C PRO A 248 -17.89 7.83 19.90
N GLU A 249 -16.94 7.44 20.75
CA GLU A 249 -16.21 8.28 21.70
C GLU A 249 -15.17 9.22 21.05
N MET A 250 -14.75 8.95 19.81
CA MET A 250 -13.77 9.77 19.11
C MET A 250 -14.40 11.05 18.55
N SER A 251 -13.64 12.14 18.55
CA SER A 251 -14.08 13.43 18.01
C SER A 251 -14.47 13.32 16.53
N TYR A 252 -15.59 13.94 16.18
CA TYR A 252 -15.98 14.21 14.80
C TYR A 252 -14.94 15.07 14.06
N PRO A 253 -14.72 14.91 12.75
CA PRO A 253 -15.28 13.90 11.82
C PRO A 253 -14.38 12.65 11.65
N ALA A 254 -14.90 11.63 10.96
CA ALA A 254 -14.09 10.50 10.51
C ALA A 254 -13.06 10.93 9.46
N GLN A 255 -11.97 10.16 9.34
CA GLN A 255 -10.85 10.46 8.43
C GLN A 255 -10.50 9.26 7.58
N LEU A 256 -10.18 9.51 6.31
CA LEU A 256 -9.64 8.49 5.41
C LEU A 256 -8.11 8.42 5.53
N GLY A 257 -7.53 7.29 5.12
CA GLY A 257 -6.10 7.21 4.82
C GLY A 257 -5.75 7.99 3.55
N LYS A 258 -4.88 7.43 2.71
CA LYS A 258 -4.49 8.11 1.46
C LYS A 258 -5.70 8.21 0.52
N VAL A 259 -6.13 9.43 0.23
CA VAL A 259 -7.12 9.74 -0.81
C VAL A 259 -6.39 9.85 -2.15
N TYR A 260 -6.89 9.16 -3.17
CA TYR A 260 -6.29 9.15 -4.51
C TYR A 260 -6.97 10.13 -5.45
N LYS A 261 -8.30 10.23 -5.37
CA LYS A 261 -9.08 11.09 -6.24
C LYS A 261 -10.43 11.41 -5.59
N ILE A 262 -10.90 12.63 -5.78
CA ILE A 262 -12.27 13.07 -5.52
C ILE A 262 -12.79 13.67 -6.82
N SER A 263 -13.92 13.20 -7.32
CA SER A 263 -14.53 13.68 -8.56
C SER A 263 -15.95 14.13 -8.29
N VAL A 264 -16.32 15.32 -8.75
CA VAL A 264 -17.69 15.83 -8.66
C VAL A 264 -18.54 15.12 -9.72
N GLN A 265 -19.73 14.65 -9.31
CA GLN A 265 -20.69 13.95 -10.18
C GLN A 265 -21.82 14.86 -10.65
#